data_AF-A0A2N8NH34-F1
#
_entry.id   AF-A0A2N8NH34-F1
#
_cell.length_a   1.000
_cell.length_b   1.000
_cell.length_c   1.000
_cell.angle_alpha   90.00
_cell.angle_beta   90.00
_cell.angle_gamma   90.00
#
_symmetry.space_group_name_H-M   'P 1'
#
loop_
_entity.id
_entity.type
_entity.pdbx_description
1 polymer ?
#
loop_
_entity_poly.entity_id
_entity_poly.type
_entity_poly.pdbx_seq_one_letter_code
_entity_poly.pdbx_strand_id
1 'polypeptide(L)'
;MREGAQLEPNSPYVFSIDNAQNTDRVEWAVGGGQIESGQGTNRIFVKTEEFGRFYIWANRINRCGEGGYHKFSGTIIRREYFTLSPNPAVDVVTLQLTEAEGEHRAPSSPSGKGTTSTYEIQLWNGLTMLRSFKTNQPTFQIPIAGLPTGLYFVRVIKDGQTYIAKLIKN
;
A
#
# COMPACT_ATOMS: atom_id res chain seq x y z
N MET A 1 -3.25 -19.89 -2.75
CA MET A 1 -3.50 -18.44 -2.82
C MET A 1 -4.55 -18.19 -3.90
N ARG A 2 -5.50 -17.28 -3.70
CA ARG A 2 -6.63 -17.08 -4.63
C ARG A 2 -6.23 -16.21 -5.82
N GLU A 3 -6.60 -16.63 -7.02
CA GLU A 3 -6.47 -15.87 -8.26
C GLU A 3 -7.34 -14.61 -8.22
N GLY A 4 -6.84 -13.49 -8.75
CA GLY A 4 -7.61 -12.24 -8.85
C GLY A 4 -7.58 -11.34 -7.60
N ALA A 5 -6.57 -11.48 -6.73
CA ALA A 5 -6.43 -10.62 -5.56
C ALA A 5 -6.15 -9.16 -5.93
N GLN A 6 -6.67 -8.22 -5.15
CA GLN A 6 -6.30 -6.81 -5.19
C GLN A 6 -5.10 -6.58 -4.26
N LEU A 7 -4.06 -5.93 -4.78
CA LEU A 7 -2.84 -5.60 -4.04
C LEU A 7 -2.72 -4.08 -3.90
N GLU A 8 -2.15 -3.66 -2.77
CA GLU A 8 -1.86 -2.28 -2.46
C GLU A 8 -0.58 -1.84 -3.20
N PRO A 9 -0.47 -0.58 -3.62
CA PRO A 9 0.67 -0.06 -4.35
C PRO A 9 1.88 0.18 -3.44
N ASN A 10 3.09 -0.06 -3.94
CA ASN A 10 4.35 0.14 -3.21
C ASN A 10 4.44 -0.58 -1.85
N SER A 11 3.69 -1.67 -1.69
CA SER A 11 3.46 -2.34 -0.41
C SER A 11 4.18 -3.69 -0.36
N PRO A 12 4.71 -4.11 0.80
CA PRO A 12 5.38 -5.39 0.95
C PRO A 12 4.38 -6.56 1.04
N TYR A 13 4.64 -7.60 0.26
CA TYR A 13 3.92 -8.87 0.29
C TYR A 13 4.87 -10.04 0.43
N VAL A 14 4.39 -11.09 1.11
CA VAL A 14 5.12 -12.34 1.28
C VAL A 14 4.44 -13.41 0.46
N PHE A 15 5.22 -14.09 -0.38
CA PHE A 15 4.76 -15.24 -1.14
C PHE A 15 5.58 -16.47 -0.74
N SER A 16 4.91 -17.60 -0.57
CA SER A 16 5.53 -18.86 -0.24
C SER A 16 4.85 -20.02 -0.94
N ILE A 17 5.63 -21.05 -1.24
CA ILE A 17 5.14 -22.35 -1.67
C ILE A 17 5.50 -23.40 -0.63
N ASP A 18 4.75 -24.50 -0.60
CA ASP A 18 5.01 -25.59 0.35
C ASP A 18 6.42 -26.16 0.14
N ASN A 19 7.07 -26.61 1.21
CA ASN A 19 8.39 -27.22 1.08
C ASN A 19 8.23 -28.68 0.63
N ALA A 20 8.67 -29.03 -0.58
CA ALA A 20 8.53 -30.39 -1.10
C ALA A 20 9.84 -31.17 -0.94
N GLN A 21 9.72 -32.43 -0.50
CA GLN A 21 10.85 -33.36 -0.49
C GLN A 21 11.34 -33.53 -1.94
N ASN A 22 12.62 -33.29 -2.20
CA ASN A 22 13.27 -33.23 -3.54
C ASN A 22 13.18 -31.88 -4.28
N THR A 23 13.28 -30.75 -3.59
CA THR A 23 13.53 -29.43 -4.21
C THR A 23 14.94 -28.97 -3.85
N ASP A 24 15.81 -28.74 -4.84
CA ASP A 24 17.16 -28.19 -4.60
C ASP A 24 17.13 -26.67 -4.51
N ARG A 25 16.35 -26.01 -5.38
CA ARG A 25 16.11 -24.56 -5.35
C ARG A 25 14.76 -24.19 -5.95
N VAL A 26 14.31 -22.98 -5.66
CA VAL A 26 13.12 -22.39 -6.27
C VAL A 26 13.50 -21.14 -7.05
N GLU A 27 13.13 -21.09 -8.32
CA GLU A 27 13.28 -19.90 -9.15
C GLU A 27 11.97 -19.12 -9.18
N TRP A 28 12.04 -17.87 -8.76
CA TRP A 28 10.91 -16.95 -8.79
C TRP A 28 11.08 -15.90 -9.88
N ALA A 29 9.98 -15.53 -10.53
CA ALA A 29 9.90 -14.20 -11.14
C ALA A 29 8.58 -13.50 -10.82
N VAL A 30 8.65 -12.19 -10.84
CA VAL A 30 7.57 -11.28 -10.48
C VAL A 30 7.45 -10.25 -11.59
N GLY A 31 6.22 -9.92 -11.98
CA GLY A 31 5.91 -8.73 -12.76
C GLY A 31 4.87 -7.87 -12.04
N GLY A 32 4.99 -6.55 -12.19
CA GLY A 32 4.26 -5.58 -11.36
C GLY A 32 4.86 -5.43 -9.97
N GLY A 33 6.12 -5.80 -9.75
CA GLY A 33 6.78 -5.72 -8.46
C GLY A 33 8.23 -6.18 -8.51
N GLN A 34 8.94 -5.94 -7.41
CA GLN A 34 10.35 -6.28 -7.25
C GLN A 34 10.53 -7.27 -6.10
N ILE A 35 11.32 -8.33 -6.33
CA ILE A 35 11.76 -9.23 -5.27
C ILE A 35 12.80 -8.50 -4.43
N GLU A 36 12.50 -8.27 -3.15
CA GLU A 36 13.42 -7.65 -2.20
C GLU A 36 14.36 -8.69 -1.56
N SER A 37 13.88 -9.92 -1.33
CA SER A 37 14.69 -11.02 -0.80
C SER A 37 14.04 -12.39 -0.96
N GLY A 38 14.81 -13.46 -0.70
CA GLY A 38 14.32 -14.85 -0.63
C GLY A 38 14.41 -15.65 -1.92
N GLN A 39 14.98 -15.08 -2.99
CA GLN A 39 15.23 -15.79 -4.25
C GLN A 39 16.03 -17.08 -4.01
N GLY A 40 15.68 -18.17 -4.70
CA GLY A 40 16.28 -19.49 -4.47
C GLY A 40 15.59 -20.31 -3.37
N THR A 41 14.77 -19.69 -2.51
CA THR A 41 14.10 -20.36 -1.37
C THR A 41 12.61 -20.56 -1.62
N ASN A 42 11.91 -21.31 -0.77
CA ASN A 42 10.46 -21.51 -0.89
C ASN A 42 9.62 -20.28 -0.45
N ARG A 43 10.25 -19.16 -0.10
CA ARG A 43 9.59 -17.93 0.37
C ARG A 43 10.30 -16.68 -0.13
N ILE A 44 9.55 -15.74 -0.71
CA ILE A 44 10.08 -14.45 -1.14
C ILE A 44 9.33 -13.27 -0.51
N PHE A 45 10.03 -12.15 -0.42
CA PHE A 45 9.51 -10.84 -0.06
C PHE A 45 9.49 -9.96 -1.30
N VAL A 46 8.33 -9.37 -1.60
CA VAL A 46 8.11 -8.61 -2.83
C VAL A 46 7.52 -7.26 -2.47
N LYS A 47 8.03 -6.20 -3.08
CA LYS A 47 7.41 -4.89 -3.08
C LYS A 47 6.66 -4.67 -4.39
N THR A 48 5.37 -4.35 -4.32
CA THR A 48 4.54 -4.07 -5.50
C THR A 48 4.90 -2.74 -6.16
N GLU A 49 4.60 -2.59 -7.44
CA GLU A 49 4.68 -1.31 -8.15
C GLU A 49 3.52 -0.36 -7.78
N GLU A 50 3.43 0.80 -8.43
CA GLU A 50 2.39 1.80 -8.14
C GLU A 50 0.99 1.40 -8.65
N PHE A 51 0.89 0.68 -9.77
CA PHE A 51 -0.39 0.24 -10.33
C PHE A 51 -0.19 -0.84 -11.39
N GLY A 52 -1.26 -1.54 -11.76
CA GLY A 52 -1.29 -2.41 -12.93
C GLY A 52 -1.43 -3.89 -12.59
N ARG A 53 -1.09 -4.77 -13.54
CA ARG A 53 -1.22 -6.21 -13.35
C ARG A 53 -0.05 -6.72 -12.52
N PHE A 54 -0.35 -7.57 -11.54
CA PHE A 54 0.65 -8.31 -10.78
C PHE A 54 0.60 -9.77 -11.16
N TYR A 55 1.78 -10.36 -11.40
CA TYR A 55 1.90 -11.79 -11.57
C TYR A 55 3.19 -12.30 -10.94
N ILE A 56 3.11 -13.52 -10.44
CA ILE A 56 4.24 -14.24 -9.87
C ILE A 56 4.16 -15.69 -10.34
N TRP A 57 5.33 -16.24 -10.63
CA TRP A 57 5.50 -17.67 -10.85
C TRP A 57 6.70 -18.18 -10.06
N ALA A 58 6.57 -19.40 -9.56
CA ALA A 58 7.61 -20.10 -8.82
C ALA A 58 7.84 -21.47 -9.46
N ASN A 59 9.08 -21.73 -9.86
CA ASN A 59 9.47 -23.01 -10.45
C ASN A 59 10.38 -23.77 -9.49
N ARG A 60 10.02 -25.03 -9.19
CA ARG A 60 10.84 -25.89 -8.33
C ARG A 60 11.84 -26.62 -9.21
N ILE A 61 13.10 -26.61 -8.82
CA ILE A 61 14.18 -27.25 -9.58
C ILE A 61 14.88 -28.25 -8.69
N ASN A 62 15.11 -29.44 -9.23
CA ASN A 62 15.98 -30.45 -8.65
C ASN A 62 16.90 -31.05 -9.72
N ARG A 63 17.73 -32.00 -9.32
CA ARG A 63 18.66 -32.70 -10.22
C ARG A 63 18.00 -33.40 -11.42
N CYS A 64 16.73 -33.76 -11.32
CA CYS A 64 15.97 -34.40 -12.40
C CYS A 64 15.32 -33.37 -13.35
N GLY A 65 15.34 -32.08 -13.02
CA GLY A 65 14.76 -30.99 -13.80
C GLY A 65 13.70 -30.21 -13.04
N GLU A 66 12.72 -29.68 -13.77
CA GLU A 66 11.66 -28.81 -13.24
C GLU A 66 10.49 -29.63 -12.70
N GLY A 67 10.06 -29.34 -11.47
CA GLY A 67 9.02 -30.07 -10.74
C GLY A 67 7.60 -29.49 -10.85
N GLY A 68 7.42 -28.45 -11.66
CA GLY A 68 6.14 -27.75 -11.87
C GLY A 68 6.12 -26.32 -11.36
N TYR A 69 5.20 -25.51 -11.90
CA TYR A 69 5.08 -24.08 -11.58
C TYR A 69 3.87 -23.79 -10.68
N HIS A 70 4.06 -22.91 -9.70
CA HIS A 70 2.96 -22.24 -9.00
C HIS A 70 2.78 -20.86 -9.57
N LYS A 71 1.56 -20.51 -9.99
CA LYS A 71 1.22 -19.19 -10.52
C LYS A 71 0.26 -18.47 -9.59
N PHE A 72 0.48 -17.18 -9.41
CA PHE A 72 -0.50 -16.27 -8.83
C PHE A 72 -0.57 -15.01 -9.69
N SER A 73 -1.77 -14.46 -9.78
CA SER A 73 -2.01 -13.19 -10.45
C SER A 73 -3.00 -12.35 -9.67
N GLY A 74 -2.79 -11.05 -9.70
CA GLY A 74 -3.61 -10.04 -9.06
C GLY A 74 -3.54 -8.71 -9.83
N THR A 75 -4.15 -7.69 -9.25
CA THR A 75 -4.09 -6.32 -9.78
C THR A 75 -3.69 -5.38 -8.65
N ILE A 76 -2.72 -4.52 -8.91
CA ILE A 76 -2.33 -3.42 -8.04
C ILE A 76 -3.25 -2.25 -8.36
N ILE A 77 -4.07 -1.90 -7.38
CA ILE A 77 -5.06 -0.84 -7.54
C ILE A 77 -4.62 0.35 -6.71
N ARG A 78 -4.41 1.48 -7.39
CA ARG A 78 -4.21 2.77 -6.73
C ARG A 78 -5.56 3.23 -6.17
N ARG A 79 -5.83 2.93 -4.90
CA ARG A 79 -6.98 3.52 -4.20
C ARG A 79 -6.63 4.97 -3.86
N GLU A 80 -7.58 5.88 -4.05
CA GLU A 80 -7.47 7.20 -3.43
C GLU A 80 -7.78 7.02 -1.95
N TYR A 81 -6.73 6.93 -1.12
CA TYR A 81 -6.88 6.71 0.33
C TYR A 81 -7.42 7.93 1.06
N PHE A 82 -7.43 9.09 0.40
CA PHE A 82 -8.06 10.28 0.91
C PHE A 82 -8.40 11.27 -0.19
N THR A 83 -9.35 12.15 0.11
CA THR A 83 -9.70 13.30 -0.72
C THR A 83 -9.41 14.60 0.01
N LEU A 84 -9.25 15.68 -0.75
CA LEU A 84 -9.08 17.05 -0.25
C LEU A 84 -10.18 17.93 -0.82
N SER A 85 -11.00 18.55 0.04
CA SER A 85 -12.05 19.46 -0.39
C SER A 85 -12.25 20.65 0.59
N PRO A 86 -12.46 21.88 0.10
CA PRO A 86 -12.35 22.30 -1.31
C PRO A 86 -10.89 22.23 -1.79
N ASN A 87 -10.69 22.10 -3.11
CA ASN A 87 -9.37 22.21 -3.74
C ASN A 87 -9.57 22.73 -5.17
N PRO A 88 -9.27 24.02 -5.46
CA PRO A 88 -8.51 24.97 -4.63
C PRO A 88 -9.16 25.39 -3.30
N ALA A 89 -8.35 25.78 -2.32
CA ALA A 89 -8.77 26.20 -0.98
C ALA A 89 -8.19 27.56 -0.57
N VAL A 90 -8.83 28.25 0.38
CA VAL A 90 -8.40 29.56 0.88
C VAL A 90 -7.82 29.45 2.30
N ASP A 91 -8.61 29.06 3.30
CA ASP A 91 -8.14 29.08 4.70
C ASP A 91 -8.04 27.69 5.34
N VAL A 92 -8.90 26.77 4.90
CA VAL A 92 -8.99 25.40 5.40
C VAL A 92 -9.27 24.47 4.23
N VAL A 93 -8.63 23.30 4.25
CA VAL A 93 -9.02 22.16 3.41
C VAL A 93 -9.38 20.98 4.31
N THR A 94 -10.45 20.28 3.95
CA THR A 94 -10.89 19.07 4.63
C THR A 94 -10.25 17.88 3.95
N LEU A 95 -9.50 17.10 4.73
CA LEU A 95 -9.04 15.78 4.37
C LEU A 95 -10.10 14.76 4.80
N GLN A 96 -10.52 13.89 3.89
CA GLN A 96 -11.38 12.74 4.21
C GLN A 96 -10.65 11.46 3.83
N LEU A 97 -10.36 10.61 4.81
CA LEU A 97 -9.75 9.29 4.62
C LEU A 97 -10.80 8.33 4.08
N THR A 98 -10.42 7.58 3.04
CA THR A 98 -11.17 6.45 2.53
C THR A 98 -10.70 5.21 3.26
N GLU A 99 -11.47 4.73 4.23
CA GLU A 99 -11.21 3.43 4.83
C GLU A 99 -11.35 2.37 3.73
N ALA A 100 -10.34 1.50 3.60
CA ALA A 100 -10.44 0.38 2.69
C ALA A 100 -11.59 -0.52 3.17
N GLU A 101 -12.75 -0.42 2.53
CA GLU A 101 -13.79 -1.44 2.67
C GLU A 101 -13.16 -2.79 2.28
N GLY A 102 -12.96 -3.64 3.28
CA GLY A 102 -12.06 -4.79 3.17
C GLY A 102 -11.85 -5.61 4.45
N GLU A 103 -12.20 -5.10 5.64
CA GLU A 103 -12.53 -6.00 6.75
C GLU A 103 -13.91 -6.59 6.48
N HIS A 104 -13.93 -7.70 5.75
CA HIS A 104 -15.10 -8.57 5.66
C HIS A 104 -15.46 -8.95 7.10
N ARG A 105 -16.40 -8.21 7.71
CA ARG A 105 -16.99 -8.56 9.01
C ARG A 105 -17.62 -9.93 8.86
N ALA A 106 -16.90 -10.98 9.25
CA ALA A 106 -17.55 -12.20 9.66
C ALA A 106 -18.48 -11.84 10.83
N PRO A 107 -19.79 -12.16 10.76
CA PRO A 107 -20.65 -11.95 11.90
C PRO A 107 -20.17 -12.88 13.03
N SER A 108 -20.17 -12.34 14.26
CA SER A 108 -19.88 -12.99 15.54
C SER A 108 -18.42 -13.21 15.94
N SER A 109 -17.87 -12.23 16.67
CA SER A 109 -17.07 -12.44 17.90
C SER A 109 -17.00 -11.12 18.69
N PRO A 110 -17.37 -11.08 19.99
CA PRO A 110 -17.29 -9.86 20.78
C PRO A 110 -15.87 -9.63 21.30
N SER A 111 -15.43 -8.37 21.25
CA SER A 111 -14.21 -7.80 21.84
C SER A 111 -12.85 -8.29 21.31
N GLY A 112 -12.31 -7.51 20.37
CA GLY A 112 -10.87 -7.35 20.16
C GLY A 112 -10.59 -5.86 20.00
N LYS A 113 -9.68 -5.30 20.81
CA LYS A 113 -9.30 -3.88 20.84
C LYS A 113 -9.20 -3.29 19.44
N GLY A 114 -10.04 -2.29 19.13
CA GLY A 114 -9.90 -1.52 17.90
C GLY A 114 -8.55 -0.83 17.92
N THR A 115 -7.61 -1.30 17.10
CA THR A 115 -6.36 -0.61 16.84
C THR A 115 -6.75 0.70 16.13
N THR A 116 -6.88 1.79 16.88
CA THR A 116 -7.07 3.13 16.30
C THR A 116 -5.80 3.48 15.56
N SER A 117 -5.75 3.08 14.28
CA SER A 117 -4.63 3.40 13.39
C SER A 117 -4.46 4.91 13.39
N THR A 118 -3.33 5.39 13.90
CA THR A 118 -3.05 6.83 13.93
C THR A 118 -2.42 7.23 12.61
N TYR A 119 -3.05 8.16 11.92
CA TYR A 119 -2.55 8.76 10.69
C TYR A 119 -1.65 9.94 11.05
N GLU A 120 -0.53 10.09 10.34
CA GLU A 120 0.24 11.33 10.31
C GLU A 120 -0.08 12.09 9.02
N ILE A 121 -0.50 13.34 9.15
CA ILE A 121 -0.80 14.24 8.03
C ILE A 121 0.29 15.29 7.97
N GLN A 122 0.97 15.41 6.85
CA GLN A 122 2.02 16.40 6.64
C GLN A 122 1.64 17.36 5.51
N LEU A 123 1.88 18.65 5.72
CA LEU A 123 1.71 19.70 4.71
C LEU A 123 3.09 20.17 4.23
N TRP A 124 3.30 20.18 2.92
CA TRP A 124 4.58 20.47 2.29
C TRP A 124 4.48 21.58 1.24
N ASN A 125 5.51 22.41 1.15
CA ASN A 125 5.78 23.31 0.03
C ASN A 125 7.06 22.83 -0.68
N GLY A 126 6.91 22.27 -1.88
CA GLY A 126 8.02 21.60 -2.57
C GLY A 126 8.66 20.50 -1.71
N LEU A 127 9.92 20.71 -1.33
CA LEU A 127 10.71 19.79 -0.49
C LEU A 127 10.74 20.19 1.00
N THR A 128 9.99 21.21 1.40
CA THR A 128 9.96 21.69 2.79
C THR A 128 8.67 21.28 3.47
N MET A 129 8.77 20.52 4.57
CA MET A 129 7.63 20.24 5.44
C MET A 129 7.30 21.50 6.25
N LEU A 130 6.06 21.96 6.16
CA LEU A 130 5.57 23.13 6.88
C LEU A 130 4.93 22.74 8.22
N ARG A 131 4.10 21.69 8.22
CA ARG A 131 3.35 21.24 9.39
C ARG A 131 3.18 19.72 9.37
N SER A 132 3.09 19.12 10.55
CA SER A 132 2.69 17.72 10.74
C SER A 132 1.62 17.64 11.83
N PHE A 133 0.63 16.78 11.61
CA PHE A 133 -0.51 16.54 12.49
C PHE A 133 -0.69 15.04 12.69
N LYS A 134 -1.24 14.64 13.85
CA LYS A 134 -1.64 13.26 14.09
C LYS A 134 -3.13 13.21 14.37
N THR A 135 -3.82 12.25 13.76
CA THR A 135 -5.25 12.03 13.96
C THR A 135 -5.60 10.56 13.89
N ASN A 136 -6.61 10.15 14.64
CA ASN A 136 -7.28 8.86 14.51
C ASN A 136 -8.70 9.02 13.93
N GLN A 137 -9.09 10.23 13.53
CA GLN A 137 -10.38 10.52 12.93
C GLN A 137 -10.33 10.36 11.41
N PRO A 138 -11.41 9.87 10.77
CA PRO A 138 -11.50 9.70 9.32
C PRO A 138 -11.53 11.05 8.58
N THR A 139 -11.85 12.14 9.27
CA THR A 139 -11.83 13.49 8.71
C THR A 139 -10.90 14.40 9.50
N PHE A 140 -10.23 15.32 8.81
CA PHE A 140 -9.32 16.27 9.44
C PHE A 140 -9.29 17.59 8.68
N GLN A 141 -9.35 18.71 9.40
CA GLN A 141 -9.23 20.05 8.81
C GLN A 141 -7.79 20.51 8.86
N ILE A 142 -7.20 20.76 7.69
CA ILE A 142 -5.84 21.29 7.57
C ILE A 142 -5.92 22.81 7.46
N PRO A 143 -5.46 23.56 8.46
CA PRO A 143 -5.42 25.01 8.39
C PRO A 143 -4.30 25.46 7.44
N ILE A 144 -4.66 26.23 6.42
CA ILE A 144 -3.77 26.81 5.41
C ILE A 144 -3.86 28.33 5.33
N ALA A 145 -4.64 28.96 6.22
CA ALA A 145 -4.70 30.41 6.38
C ALA A 145 -3.30 30.99 6.60
N GLY A 146 -3.02 32.10 5.91
CA GLY A 146 -1.72 32.79 5.96
C GLY A 146 -0.60 32.15 5.12
N LEU A 147 -0.85 31.01 4.46
CA LEU A 147 0.08 30.49 3.46
C LEU A 147 -0.04 31.28 2.14
N PRO A 148 1.07 31.55 1.44
CA PRO A 148 1.02 32.14 0.10
C PRO A 148 0.19 31.32 -0.90
N THR A 149 -0.41 31.99 -1.88
CA THR A 149 -1.03 31.33 -3.04
C THR A 149 0.00 30.44 -3.74
N GLY A 150 -0.39 29.21 -4.08
CA GLY A 150 0.53 28.27 -4.73
C GLY A 150 0.16 26.80 -4.62
N LEU A 151 1.07 25.96 -5.11
CA LEU A 151 0.97 24.51 -5.06
C LEU A 151 1.61 23.97 -3.78
N TYR A 152 0.86 23.15 -3.05
CA TYR A 152 1.27 22.42 -1.87
C TYR A 152 1.03 20.93 -2.06
N PHE A 153 1.64 20.12 -1.20
CA PHE A 153 1.41 18.68 -1.14
C PHE A 153 0.97 18.27 0.26
N VAL A 154 -0.09 17.48 0.32
CA VAL A 154 -0.52 16.82 1.55
C VAL A 154 -0.05 15.37 1.49
N ARG A 155 0.66 14.92 2.52
CA ARG A 155 1.02 13.52 2.70
C ARG A 155 0.23 12.92 3.84
N VAL A 156 -0.31 11.73 3.65
CA VAL A 156 -0.91 10.90 4.71
C VAL A 156 -0.03 9.68 4.89
N ILE A 157 0.46 9.49 6.10
CA ILE A 157 1.31 8.36 6.47
C ILE A 157 0.55 7.46 7.43
N LYS A 158 0.46 6.17 7.09
CA LYS A 158 -0.12 5.12 7.93
C LYS A 158 0.62 3.82 7.68
N ASP A 159 0.99 3.12 8.76
CA ASP A 159 1.65 1.80 8.71
C ASP A 159 2.90 1.77 7.80
N GLY A 160 3.66 2.87 7.78
CA GLY A 160 4.85 3.05 6.92
C GLY A 160 4.55 3.42 5.47
N GLN A 161 3.29 3.37 5.04
CA GLN A 161 2.86 3.76 3.71
C GLN A 161 2.59 5.26 3.65
N THR A 162 3.01 5.91 2.56
CA THR A 162 2.79 7.34 2.31
C THR A 162 1.90 7.56 1.09
N TYR A 163 0.82 8.32 1.26
CA TYR A 163 -0.09 8.73 0.20
C TYR A 163 0.01 10.24 -0.01
N ILE A 164 0.01 10.71 -1.25
CA ILE A 164 0.25 12.12 -1.58
C ILE A 164 -0.87 12.67 -2.45
N ALA A 165 -1.36 13.87 -2.11
CA ALA A 165 -2.28 14.63 -2.93
C ALA A 165 -1.79 16.07 -3.13
N LYS A 166 -2.10 16.65 -4.28
CA LYS A 166 -1.85 18.07 -4.58
C LYS A 166 -2.93 18.92 -3.90
N LEU A 167 -2.52 20.04 -3.33
CA LEU A 167 -3.39 21.07 -2.78
C LEU A 167 -3.07 22.40 -3.47
N ILE A 168 -4.08 23.07 -4.01
CA ILE A 168 -3.96 24.41 -4.58
C ILE A 168 -4.49 25.40 -3.55
N LYS A 169 -3.62 26.31 -3.09
CA LYS A 169 -3.99 27.45 -2.25
C LYS A 169 -4.24 28.65 -3.14
N ASN A 170 -5.42 29.25 -3.02
CA ASN A 170 -5.79 30.52 -3.67
C ASN A 170 -5.51 31.71 -2.76
#